data_AF-A0A5D3YHV9-F1
#
_entry.id   AF-A0A5D3YHV9-F1
#
_cell.length_a   1.000
_cell.length_b   1.000
_cell.length_c   1.000
_cell.angle_alpha   90.00
_cell.angle_beta   90.00
_cell.angle_gamma   90.00
#
_symmetry.space_group_name_H-M   'P 1'
#
loop_
_entity.id
_entity.type
_entity.pdbx_description
1 polymer ?
#
loop_
_entity_poly.entity_id
_entity_poly.type
_entity_poly.pdbx_seq_one_letter_code
_entity_poly.pdbx_strand_id
1 'polypeptide(L)' 'MRSMFSLEEVGEMLDMKTSEIEKEIKSGHLTYSFHEGEKQITLYDLEKYMGAEQTKKITQDYLSENSSE' A
#
# COMPACT_ATOMS: atom_id res chain seq x y z
N MET A 1 -3.28 -2.24 -14.55
CA MET A 1 -2.78 -1.42 -13.42
C MET A 1 -2.44 -2.37 -12.30
N ARG A 2 -1.26 -2.20 -11.70
CA ARG A 2 -0.89 -2.96 -10.50
C ARG A 2 -1.87 -2.61 -9.38
N SER A 3 -2.44 -3.62 -8.73
CA SER A 3 -3.52 -3.46 -7.74
C SER A 3 -3.20 -4.11 -6.39
N MET A 4 -1.98 -4.61 -6.24
CA MET A 4 -1.45 -5.24 -5.02
C MET A 4 -0.02 -4.79 -4.82
N PHE A 5 0.31 -4.50 -3.56
CA PHE A 5 1.58 -3.91 -3.13
C PHE A 5 2.08 -4.65 -1.90
N SER A 6 3.39 -4.86 -1.81
CA SER A 6 4.01 -5.39 -0.59
C SER A 6 3.93 -4.36 0.55
N LEU A 7 4.20 -4.80 1.78
CA LEU A 7 4.27 -3.89 2.93
C LEU A 7 5.39 -2.84 2.77
N GLU A 8 6.47 -3.20 2.09
CA GLU A 8 7.59 -2.30 1.82
C GLU A 8 7.18 -1.22 0.83
N GLU A 9 6.53 -1.60 -0.27
CA GLU A 9 6.04 -0.67 -1.28
C GLU A 9 5.00 0.30 -0.70
N VAL A 10 4.09 -0.20 0.15
CA VAL A 10 3.15 0.68 0.86
C VAL A 10 3.87 1.59 1.85
N GLY A 11 4.94 1.12 2.48
CA GLY A 11 5.81 1.95 3.31
C GLY A 11 6.41 3.11 2.51
N GLU A 12 6.95 2.83 1.32
CA GLU A 12 7.49 3.85 0.43
C GLU A 12 6.41 4.83 -0.06
N MET A 13 5.23 4.35 -0.46
CA MET A 13 4.12 5.21 -0.89
C MET A 13 3.62 6.17 0.20
N LEU A 14 3.70 5.75 1.46
CA LEU A 14 3.19 6.50 2.61
C LEU A 14 4.28 7.27 3.36
N ASP A 15 5.54 7.13 2.94
CA ASP A 15 6.71 7.58 3.70
C ASP A 15 6.68 7.08 5.16
N MET A 16 6.34 5.80 5.32
CA MET A 16 6.20 5.10 6.59
C MET A 16 7.10 3.87 6.63
N LYS A 17 7.61 3.52 7.80
CA LYS A 17 8.36 2.26 7.96
C LYS A 17 7.40 1.06 7.86
N THR A 18 7.88 -0.07 7.35
CA THR A 18 7.12 -1.34 7.32
C THR A 18 6.55 -1.71 8.69
N SER A 19 7.30 -1.43 9.76
CA SER A 19 6.84 -1.66 11.15
C SER A 19 5.64 -0.81 11.56
N GLU A 20 5.45 0.35 10.95
CA GLU A 20 4.30 1.23 11.18
C GLU A 20 3.10 0.76 10.37
N ILE A 21 3.30 0.32 9.13
CA ILE A 21 2.28 -0.37 8.33
C ILE A 21 1.77 -1.61 9.09
N GLU A 22 2.65 -2.40 9.68
CA GLU A 22 2.25 -3.54 10.52
C GLU A 22 1.46 -3.14 11.77
N LYS A 23 1.71 -1.96 12.34
CA LYS A 23 0.92 -1.44 13.48
C LYS A 23 -0.47 -1.03 13.04
N GLU A 24 -0.63 -0.38 11.89
CA GLU A 24 -1.94 -0.04 11.34
C GLU A 24 -2.77 -1.30 11.02
N ILE A 25 -2.09 -2.35 10.52
CA ILE A 25 -2.71 -3.67 10.33
C ILE A 25 -3.16 -4.27 11.65
N LYS A 26 -2.28 -4.28 12.67
CA LYS A 26 -2.61 -4.83 13.99
C LYS A 26 -3.71 -4.03 14.69
N SER A 27 -3.80 -2.73 14.43
CA SER A 27 -4.85 -1.84 14.96
C SER A 27 -6.17 -1.99 14.22
N GLY A 28 -6.18 -2.67 13.06
CA GLY A 28 -7.37 -2.91 12.25
C GLY A 28 -7.76 -1.76 11.32
N HIS A 29 -6.92 -0.73 11.19
CA HIS A 29 -7.16 0.39 10.28
C HIS A 29 -6.82 0.05 8.83
N LEU A 30 -5.79 -0.79 8.64
CA LEU A 30 -5.32 -1.22 7.33
C LEU A 30 -5.49 -2.72 7.19
N THR A 31 -6.14 -3.15 6.11
CA THR A 31 -6.34 -4.58 5.81
C THR A 31 -5.27 -5.08 4.86
N TYR A 32 -5.11 -6.41 4.81
CA TYR A 32 -4.19 -7.07 3.90
C TYR A 32 -4.80 -8.39 3.42
N SER A 33 -4.30 -8.87 2.30
CA SER A 33 -4.60 -10.18 1.73
C SER A 33 -3.34 -11.02 1.69
N PHE A 34 -3.49 -12.34 1.78
CA PHE A 34 -2.39 -13.26 1.49
C PHE A 34 -2.41 -13.62 0.01
N HIS A 35 -1.34 -13.29 -0.71
CA HIS A 35 -1.12 -13.69 -2.09
C HIS A 35 0.19 -14.47 -2.16
N GLU A 36 0.16 -15.69 -2.69
CA GLU A 36 1.34 -16.58 -2.81
C GLU A 36 2.13 -16.79 -1.50
N GLY A 37 1.45 -16.71 -0.34
CA GLY A 37 2.06 -16.88 0.97
C GLY A 37 2.63 -15.59 1.58
N GLU A 38 2.54 -14.47 0.86
CA GLU A 38 3.01 -13.16 1.32
C GLU A 38 1.85 -12.23 1.64
N LYS A 39 2.06 -11.34 2.63
CA LYS A 39 1.10 -10.29 2.94
C LYS A 39 1.20 -9.19 1.89
N GLN A 40 0.11 -8.96 1.18
CA GLN A 40 -0.01 -7.87 0.23
C GLN A 40 -1.19 -7.01 0.57
N ILE A 41 -1.04 -5.71 0.34
CA ILE A 41 -2.08 -4.70 0.53
C ILE A 41 -2.63 -4.40 -0.86
N THR A 42 -3.94 -4.53 -1.01
CA THR A 42 -4.59 -4.22 -2.27
C THR A 42 -4.86 -2.73 -2.39
N LEU A 43 -5.06 -2.25 -3.62
CA LEU A 43 -5.50 -0.88 -3.85
C LEU A 43 -6.77 -0.56 -3.03
N TYR A 44 -7.70 -1.50 -2.97
CA TYR A 44 -8.94 -1.35 -2.20
C TYR A 44 -8.70 -1.18 -0.69
N ASP A 45 -7.72 -1.88 -0.13
CA ASP A 45 -7.34 -1.73 1.28
C ASP A 45 -6.81 -0.32 1.56
N LEU A 46 -5.99 0.22 0.65
CA LEU A 46 -5.50 1.61 0.72
C LEU A 46 -6.64 2.62 0.55
N GLU A 47 -7.53 2.43 -0.43
CA GLU A 47 -8.71 3.28 -0.65
C GLU A 47 -9.61 3.34 0.59
N LYS A 48 -9.75 2.23 1.33
CA LYS A 48 -10.47 2.23 2.61
C LYS A 48 -9.73 2.96 3.72
N TYR A 49 -8.40 2.87 3.75
CA TYR A 49 -7.58 3.46 4.78
C TYR A 49 -7.49 5.00 4.65
N MET A 50 -7.35 5.53 3.43
CA MET A 50 -7.09 6.96 3.20
C MET A 50 -8.00 7.63 2.16
N GLY A 51 -8.86 6.89 1.49
CA GLY A 51 -9.77 7.40 0.47
C GLY A 51 -9.21 7.29 -0.96
N ALA A 52 -10.11 7.10 -1.92
CA ALA A 52 -9.78 6.80 -3.31
C ALA A 52 -8.93 7.86 -4.01
N GLU A 53 -9.18 9.15 -3.73
CA GLU A 53 -8.44 10.24 -4.36
C GLU A 53 -6.98 10.26 -3.92
N GLN A 54 -6.73 10.10 -2.62
CA GLN A 54 -5.38 10.08 -2.07
C GLN A 54 -4.63 8.83 -2.50
N THR A 55 -5.26 7.65 -2.41
CA THR A 55 -4.68 6.39 -2.87
C THR A 55 -4.25 6.46 -4.33
N LYS A 56 -5.14 6.97 -5.21
CA LYS A 56 -4.83 7.09 -6.63
C LYS A 56 -3.60 7.97 -6.85
N LYS A 57 -3.50 9.10 -6.15
CA LYS A 57 -2.36 10.01 -6.27
C LYS A 57 -1.05 9.32 -5.87
N ILE A 58 -0.97 8.77 -4.65
CA ILE A 58 0.29 8.16 -4.15
C ILE A 58 0.71 6.95 -4.98
N THR A 59 -0.24 6.15 -5.46
CA THR A 59 0.06 4.98 -6.29
C THR A 59 0.53 5.41 -7.68
N GLN A 60 -0.06 6.47 -8.26
CA GLN A 60 0.40 7.01 -9.54
C GLN A 60 1.78 7.65 -9.44
N ASP A 61 2.06 8.39 -8.37
CA ASP A 61 3.36 9.01 -8.13
C ASP A 61 4.43 7.90 -8.00
N TYR A 62 4.21 6.92 -7.13
CA TYR A 62 5.10 5.76 -6.94
C TYR A 62 5.36 4.98 -8.23
N LEU A 63 4.31 4.67 -9.00
CA LEU A 63 4.47 3.93 -10.26
C LEU A 63 5.19 4.76 -11.32
N SER A 64 5.03 6.08 -11.33
CA SER A 64 5.71 6.97 -12.27
C SER A 64 7.21 7.09 -11.97
N GLU A 65 7.56 7.18 -10.67
CA GLU A 65 8.95 7.21 -10.21
C GLU A 65 9.65 5.88 -10.50
N ASN A 66 8.99 4.74 -10.26
CA ASN A 66 9.54 3.40 -10.52
C ASN A 66 9.46 2.94 -11.99
N SER A 67 8.73 3.64 -12.86
CA SER A 67 8.69 3.32 -14.31
C SER A 67 9.77 4.03 -15.12
N SER A 68 10.59 4.87 -14.48
CA SER A 68 11.65 5.66 -15.14
C SER A 68 13.03 4.99 -15.12
N GLU A 69 13.10 3.69 -14.81
CA GLU A 69 14.32 2.85 -14.94
C GLU A 69 14.32 1.98 -16.21
#